data_AF-X1IP82-F1
#
_entry.id   AF-X1IP82-F1
#
_cell.length_a   1.000
_cell.length_b   1.000
_cell.length_c   1.000
_cell.angle_alpha   90.00
_cell.angle_beta   90.00
_cell.angle_gamma   90.00
#
_symmetry.space_group_name_H-M   'P 1'
#
loop_
_entity.id
_entity.type
_entity.pdbx_description
1 polymer ?
#
loop_
_entity_poly.entity_id
_entity_poly.type
_entity_poly.pdbx_seq_one_letter_code
_entity_poly.pdbx_strand_id
1 'polypeptide(L)'
;DNGIHKPEQHLRLFSMFGTNPRFYEILLQFDLLKASAEEILEKSWLGLIGLFSDELNKMLLPELKKFSHVYSGLLSAMAKGIQDATEIANYAGINTTSLGNYLPFLIDALDLVYKEVPATEKPASKNSRYVIKDPFILFWYRYVERNRALLELGQTQRVIRQVMEDIPNLEGKVLEMVFREKILAKPPMEFDVAGSVFKNRDGIEIDFLLAAEKENHVHAYEIKRGDEIGYCYPVGDCILRKSHPLATLRTGSE
;
A
#
# COMPACT_ATOMS: atom_id res chain seq x y z
N ASP A 1 25.59 7.89 3.01
CA ASP A 1 24.68 8.64 3.89
C ASP A 1 24.48 10.01 3.27
N ASN A 2 23.33 10.23 2.62
CA ASN A 2 23.03 11.46 1.86
C ASN A 2 22.38 12.55 2.74
N GLY A 3 22.47 12.41 4.06
CA GLY A 3 21.97 13.40 5.02
C GLY A 3 20.48 13.26 5.35
N ILE A 4 19.90 12.06 5.17
CA ILE A 4 18.56 11.72 5.66
C ILE A 4 18.74 10.74 6.82
N HIS A 5 18.49 11.21 8.04
CA HIS A 5 18.80 10.46 9.25
C HIS A 5 17.57 10.00 10.03
N LYS A 6 16.38 10.51 9.68
CA LYS A 6 15.12 10.20 10.37
C LYS A 6 14.34 9.13 9.61
N PRO A 7 13.93 8.02 10.26
CA PRO A 7 13.10 7.00 9.64
C PRO A 7 11.85 7.57 8.95
N GLU A 8 11.28 8.65 9.49
CA GLU A 8 10.07 9.30 8.97
C GLU A 8 10.31 9.88 7.58
N GLN A 9 11.49 10.46 7.37
CA GLN A 9 11.87 10.99 6.07
C GLN A 9 12.13 9.87 5.06
N HIS A 10 12.71 8.74 5.50
CA HIS A 10 12.85 7.56 4.64
C HIS A 10 11.49 7.00 4.23
N LEU A 11 10.56 6.82 5.17
CA LEU A 11 9.20 6.36 4.87
C LEU A 11 8.46 7.31 3.94
N ARG A 12 8.55 8.63 4.18
CA ARG A 12 7.95 9.67 3.33
C ARG A 12 8.43 9.55 1.88
N LEU A 13 9.75 9.53 1.70
CA LEU A 13 10.35 9.43 0.36
C LEU A 13 10.02 8.09 -0.28
N PHE A 14 10.15 6.99 0.44
CA PHE A 14 9.80 5.67 -0.07
C PHE A 14 8.34 5.58 -0.49
N SER A 15 7.44 6.21 0.27
CA SER A 15 6.02 6.30 -0.07
C SER A 15 5.76 7.07 -1.37
N MET A 16 6.60 8.04 -1.72
CA MET A 16 6.46 8.85 -2.94
C MET A 16 7.15 8.24 -4.15
N PHE A 17 8.33 7.62 -3.95
CA PHE A 17 9.26 7.26 -5.02
C PHE A 17 9.47 5.75 -5.17
N GLY A 18 9.00 4.92 -4.22
CA GLY A 18 9.17 3.48 -4.27
C GLY A 18 10.64 3.05 -4.30
N THR A 19 10.95 1.98 -5.02
CA THR A 19 12.29 1.35 -5.03
C THR A 19 13.19 1.81 -6.17
N ASN A 20 12.68 2.58 -7.15
CA ASN A 20 13.45 2.90 -8.35
C ASN A 20 14.60 3.89 -8.04
N PRO A 21 15.88 3.48 -8.16
CA PRO A 21 17.03 4.28 -7.74
C PRO A 21 17.17 5.60 -8.52
N ARG A 22 16.69 5.65 -9.77
CA ARG A 22 16.77 6.85 -10.63
C ARG A 22 16.07 8.05 -10.00
N PHE A 23 14.97 7.84 -9.29
CA PHE A 23 14.28 8.93 -8.61
C PHE A 23 15.18 9.57 -7.55
N TYR A 24 15.84 8.77 -6.73
CA TYR A 24 16.71 9.25 -5.66
C TYR A 24 17.96 9.94 -6.19
N GLU A 25 18.53 9.45 -7.30
CA GLU A 25 19.65 10.11 -7.99
C GLU A 25 19.26 11.52 -8.44
N ILE A 26 18.08 11.66 -9.05
CA ILE A 26 17.58 12.96 -9.51
C ILE A 26 17.26 13.86 -8.31
N LEU A 27 16.61 13.34 -7.27
CA LEU A 27 16.37 14.12 -6.04
C LEU A 27 17.68 14.63 -5.41
N LEU A 28 18.74 13.82 -5.45
CA LEU A 28 20.07 14.24 -4.99
C LEU A 28 20.66 15.34 -5.88
N GLN A 29 20.58 15.20 -7.20
CA GLN A 29 21.09 16.18 -8.17
C GLN A 29 20.44 17.56 -8.03
N PHE A 30 19.16 17.59 -7.65
CA PHE A 30 18.40 18.83 -7.45
C PHE A 30 18.33 19.28 -5.99
N ASP A 31 19.13 18.69 -5.09
CA ASP A 31 19.17 18.98 -3.64
C ASP A 31 17.80 18.84 -2.93
N LEU A 32 16.92 17.99 -3.44
CA LEU A 32 15.56 17.79 -2.93
C LEU A 32 15.45 16.78 -1.80
N LEU A 33 16.47 15.94 -1.57
CA LEU A 33 16.44 14.94 -0.50
C LEU A 33 16.28 15.54 0.91
N LYS A 34 16.64 16.81 1.09
CA LYS A 34 16.56 17.55 2.35
C LYS A 34 15.48 18.64 2.35
N ALA A 35 14.77 18.80 1.24
CA ALA A 35 13.74 19.81 1.09
C ALA A 35 12.49 19.46 1.92
N SER A 36 11.59 20.43 2.07
CA SER A 36 10.28 20.18 2.67
C SER A 36 9.47 19.17 1.83
N ALA A 37 8.52 18.48 2.45
CA ALA A 37 7.68 17.53 1.71
C ALA A 37 6.88 18.23 0.61
N GLU A 38 6.41 19.45 0.88
CA GLU A 38 5.71 20.32 -0.06
C GLU A 38 6.60 20.69 -1.26
N GLU A 39 7.84 21.07 -1.02
CA GLU A 39 8.80 21.41 -2.07
C GLU A 39 9.16 20.19 -2.92
N ILE A 40 9.35 19.03 -2.29
CA ILE A 40 9.56 17.76 -3.00
C ILE A 40 8.37 17.50 -3.91
N LEU A 41 7.15 17.49 -3.36
CA LEU A 41 5.91 17.27 -4.11
C LEU A 41 5.77 18.24 -5.30
N GLU A 42 5.99 19.53 -5.07
CA GLU A 42 5.88 20.56 -6.11
C GLU A 42 6.89 20.35 -7.23
N LYS A 43 8.16 20.13 -6.89
CA LYS A 43 9.24 20.03 -7.89
C LYS A 43 9.29 18.68 -8.58
N SER A 44 8.85 17.61 -7.92
CA SER A 44 8.94 16.26 -8.48
C SER A 44 7.67 15.83 -9.21
N TRP A 45 6.49 15.98 -8.59
CA TRP A 45 5.27 15.31 -9.05
C TRP A 45 4.16 16.26 -9.50
N LEU A 46 3.91 17.32 -8.72
CA LEU A 46 2.68 18.12 -8.78
C LEU A 46 2.87 19.48 -9.48
N GLY A 47 4.11 19.86 -9.78
CA GLY A 47 4.39 21.03 -10.59
C GLY A 47 3.97 20.83 -12.04
N LEU A 48 3.61 21.91 -12.73
CA LEU A 48 3.26 21.90 -14.16
C LEU A 48 4.38 21.30 -15.04
N ILE A 49 5.63 21.47 -14.60
CA ILE A 49 6.85 20.91 -15.19
C ILE A 49 7.60 20.02 -14.17
N GLY A 50 6.85 19.33 -13.31
CA GLY A 50 7.43 18.42 -12.32
C GLY A 50 8.30 17.36 -12.98
N LEU A 51 9.44 17.04 -12.35
CA LEU A 51 10.48 16.15 -12.89
C LEU A 51 9.96 14.78 -13.36
N PHE A 52 8.90 14.28 -12.72
CA PHE A 52 8.36 12.93 -12.91
C PHE A 52 6.86 12.89 -13.18
N SER A 53 6.23 14.04 -13.48
CA SER A 53 4.76 14.15 -13.61
C SER A 53 4.14 13.15 -14.60
N ASP A 54 4.88 12.78 -15.64
CA ASP A 54 4.47 11.83 -16.68
C ASP A 54 5.30 10.53 -16.68
N GLU A 55 6.16 10.30 -15.69
CA GLU A 55 7.11 9.18 -15.70
C GLU A 55 6.40 7.82 -15.68
N LEU A 56 5.36 7.66 -14.83
CA LEU A 56 4.61 6.40 -14.80
C LEU A 56 3.92 6.12 -16.13
N ASN A 57 3.37 7.14 -16.79
CA ASN A 57 2.72 6.95 -18.08
C ASN A 57 3.70 6.43 -19.13
N LYS A 58 4.92 6.98 -19.17
CA LYS A 58 5.98 6.53 -20.08
C LYS A 58 6.41 5.09 -19.81
N MET A 59 6.45 4.69 -18.55
CA MET A 59 6.85 3.34 -18.14
C MET A 59 5.72 2.31 -18.31
N LEU A 60 4.49 2.66 -17.94
CA LEU A 60 3.39 1.72 -17.75
C LEU A 60 2.41 1.67 -18.93
N LEU A 61 2.09 2.80 -19.58
CA LEU A 61 1.12 2.79 -20.68
C LEU A 61 1.50 1.85 -21.84
N PRO A 62 2.78 1.75 -22.26
CA PRO A 62 3.17 0.79 -23.29
C PRO A 62 2.84 -0.66 -22.90
N GLU A 63 3.01 -1.00 -21.63
CA GLU A 63 2.74 -2.33 -21.08
C GLU A 63 1.24 -2.64 -21.00
N LEU A 64 0.41 -1.63 -20.71
CA LEU A 64 -1.05 -1.78 -20.58
C LEU A 64 -1.78 -2.01 -21.91
N LYS A 65 -1.11 -1.83 -23.06
CA LYS A 65 -1.60 -2.14 -24.42
C LYS A 65 -3.00 -1.52 -24.68
N LYS A 66 -3.88 -2.28 -25.37
CA LYS A 66 -5.19 -1.83 -25.87
C LYS A 66 -6.22 -1.51 -24.77
N PHE A 67 -6.04 -2.01 -23.56
CA PHE A 67 -7.01 -1.86 -22.46
C PHE A 67 -6.51 -0.93 -21.34
N SER A 68 -5.65 0.03 -21.69
CA SER A 68 -5.06 0.99 -20.74
C SER A 68 -6.08 1.70 -19.86
N HIS A 69 -7.21 2.13 -20.42
CA HIS A 69 -8.29 2.77 -19.65
C HIS A 69 -8.89 1.86 -18.56
N VAL A 70 -9.08 0.57 -18.85
CA VAL A 70 -9.59 -0.40 -17.87
C VAL A 70 -8.57 -0.59 -16.76
N TYR A 71 -7.32 -0.89 -17.11
CA TYR A 71 -6.25 -1.11 -16.12
C TYR A 71 -6.01 0.11 -15.24
N SER A 72 -5.96 1.31 -15.83
CA SER A 72 -5.87 2.57 -15.06
C SER A 72 -7.07 2.79 -14.15
N GLY A 73 -8.28 2.41 -14.57
CA GLY A 73 -9.48 2.43 -13.73
C GLY A 73 -9.38 1.50 -12.52
N LEU A 74 -8.90 0.27 -12.73
CA LEU A 74 -8.69 -0.72 -11.67
C LEU A 74 -7.62 -0.25 -10.67
N LEU A 75 -6.48 0.23 -11.15
CA LEU A 75 -5.40 0.77 -10.32
C LEU A 75 -5.86 2.02 -9.56
N SER A 76 -6.66 2.88 -10.18
CA SER A 76 -7.25 4.05 -9.52
C SER A 76 -8.23 3.66 -8.39
N ALA A 77 -9.00 2.59 -8.57
CA ALA A 77 -9.88 2.07 -7.53
C ALA A 77 -9.07 1.61 -6.31
N MET A 78 -8.06 0.77 -6.56
CA MET A 78 -7.17 0.23 -5.52
C MET A 78 -6.39 1.34 -4.80
N ALA A 79 -5.91 2.34 -5.53
CA ALA A 79 -5.19 3.47 -4.95
C ALA A 79 -6.07 4.33 -4.01
N LYS A 80 -7.39 4.36 -4.25
CA LYS A 80 -8.37 4.98 -3.35
C LYS A 80 -8.70 4.13 -2.11
N GLY A 81 -8.16 2.91 -2.02
CA GLY A 81 -8.45 1.98 -0.93
C GLY A 81 -9.65 1.07 -1.20
N ILE A 82 -10.20 1.06 -2.42
CA ILE A 82 -11.22 0.09 -2.80
C ILE A 82 -10.51 -1.23 -3.11
N GLN A 83 -10.74 -2.24 -2.28
CA GLN A 83 -9.99 -3.50 -2.34
C GLN A 83 -10.87 -4.71 -2.70
N ASP A 84 -12.20 -4.60 -2.58
CA ASP A 84 -13.14 -5.64 -2.98
C ASP A 84 -13.28 -5.74 -4.51
N ALA A 85 -13.34 -6.96 -5.05
CA ALA A 85 -13.44 -7.20 -6.49
C ALA A 85 -14.66 -6.53 -7.14
N THR A 86 -15.83 -6.63 -6.51
CA THR A 86 -17.07 -6.05 -7.05
C THR A 86 -17.00 -4.54 -7.03
N GLU A 87 -16.53 -3.94 -5.95
CA GLU A 87 -16.38 -2.49 -5.84
C GLU A 87 -15.33 -1.94 -6.82
N ILE A 88 -14.20 -2.65 -7.00
CA ILE A 88 -13.17 -2.31 -7.99
C ILE A 88 -13.75 -2.34 -9.41
N ALA A 89 -14.47 -3.40 -9.78
CA ALA A 89 -15.09 -3.53 -11.09
C ALA A 89 -16.10 -2.40 -11.36
N ASN A 90 -16.95 -2.10 -10.37
CA ASN A 90 -17.93 -1.02 -10.45
C ASN A 90 -17.25 0.34 -10.63
N TYR A 91 -16.19 0.61 -9.86
CA TYR A 91 -15.42 1.84 -9.99
C TYR A 91 -14.78 1.98 -11.39
N ALA A 92 -14.22 0.89 -11.91
CA ALA A 92 -13.60 0.87 -13.23
C ALA A 92 -14.63 0.84 -14.39
N GLY A 93 -15.94 0.80 -14.10
CA GLY A 93 -17.00 0.79 -15.10
C GLY A 93 -17.06 -0.50 -15.92
N ILE A 94 -16.62 -1.63 -15.37
CA ILE A 94 -16.67 -2.94 -16.01
C ILE A 94 -17.57 -3.91 -15.26
N ASN A 95 -18.04 -4.94 -15.95
CA ASN A 95 -18.77 -6.02 -15.30
C ASN A 95 -17.83 -6.82 -14.37
N THR A 96 -18.27 -7.15 -13.16
CA THR A 96 -17.50 -7.97 -12.21
C THR A 96 -17.07 -9.31 -12.82
N THR A 97 -17.89 -9.91 -13.69
CA THR A 97 -17.52 -11.18 -14.36
C THR A 97 -16.33 -11.03 -15.30
N SER A 98 -16.10 -9.83 -15.84
CA SER A 98 -14.96 -9.52 -16.71
C SER A 98 -13.67 -9.26 -15.93
N LEU A 99 -13.75 -9.03 -14.61
CA LEU A 99 -12.59 -8.71 -13.79
C LEU A 99 -11.53 -9.83 -13.81
N GLY A 100 -11.97 -11.09 -13.89
CA GLY A 100 -11.10 -12.26 -14.03
C GLY A 100 -10.27 -12.27 -15.33
N ASN A 101 -10.63 -11.47 -16.33
CA ASN A 101 -9.84 -11.33 -17.57
C ASN A 101 -8.72 -10.28 -17.44
N TYR A 102 -8.86 -9.33 -16.51
CA TYR A 102 -7.95 -8.19 -16.36
C TYR A 102 -6.98 -8.35 -15.19
N LEU A 103 -7.46 -8.86 -14.05
CA LEU A 103 -6.63 -9.02 -12.86
C LEU A 103 -5.39 -9.91 -13.08
N PRO A 104 -5.46 -11.07 -13.76
CA PRO A 104 -4.26 -11.89 -13.99
C PRO A 104 -3.16 -11.13 -14.74
N PHE A 105 -3.50 -10.21 -15.63
CA PHE A 105 -2.48 -9.40 -16.29
C PHE A 105 -1.78 -8.45 -15.31
N LEU A 106 -2.53 -7.78 -14.42
CA LEU A 106 -1.94 -6.91 -13.40
C LEU A 106 -1.17 -7.67 -12.31
N ILE A 107 -1.61 -8.89 -11.97
CA ILE A 107 -1.04 -9.71 -10.91
C ILE A 107 0.15 -10.52 -11.41
N ASP A 108 -0.03 -11.30 -12.48
CA ASP A 108 0.93 -12.32 -12.91
C ASP A 108 1.89 -11.79 -13.98
N ALA A 109 1.41 -10.97 -14.91
CA ALA A 109 2.22 -10.50 -16.03
C ALA A 109 3.03 -9.23 -15.71
N LEU A 110 2.41 -8.28 -15.01
CA LEU A 110 3.06 -7.01 -14.66
C LEU A 110 3.52 -6.92 -13.21
N ASP A 111 3.09 -7.85 -12.35
CA ASP A 111 3.46 -7.88 -10.93
C ASP A 111 3.14 -6.57 -10.17
N LEU A 112 2.06 -5.88 -10.53
CA LEU A 112 1.69 -4.58 -9.94
C LEU A 112 0.70 -4.70 -8.78
N VAL A 113 -0.06 -5.79 -8.77
CA VAL A 113 -1.15 -6.04 -7.83
C VAL A 113 -0.94 -7.40 -7.19
N TYR A 114 -1.28 -7.55 -5.91
CA TYR A 114 -1.50 -8.86 -5.32
C TYR A 114 -2.95 -9.05 -4.92
N LYS A 115 -3.36 -10.31 -4.96
CA LYS A 115 -4.58 -10.79 -4.33
C LYS A 115 -4.24 -11.22 -2.91
N GLU A 116 -4.78 -10.53 -1.93
CA GLU A 116 -4.70 -10.90 -0.52
C GLU A 116 -5.92 -11.75 -0.13
N VAL A 117 -5.65 -12.92 0.42
CA VAL A 117 -6.66 -13.77 1.06
C VAL A 117 -6.40 -13.72 2.56
N PRO A 118 -7.44 -13.58 3.41
CA PRO A 118 -7.26 -13.61 4.85
C PRO A 118 -6.49 -14.85 5.28
N ALA A 119 -5.56 -14.70 6.23
CA ALA A 119 -4.80 -15.80 6.80
C ALA A 119 -5.69 -16.91 7.39
N THR A 120 -6.92 -16.56 7.79
CA THR A 120 -7.91 -17.49 8.34
C THR A 120 -8.76 -18.21 7.30
N GLU A 121 -8.53 -17.96 6.00
CA GLU A 121 -9.36 -18.47 4.91
C GLU A 121 -8.57 -19.28 3.88
N LYS A 122 -9.28 -20.12 3.11
CA LYS A 122 -8.66 -20.94 2.05
C LYS A 122 -8.30 -20.08 0.83
N PRO A 123 -7.28 -20.45 0.04
CA PRO A 123 -6.86 -19.68 -1.15
C PRO A 123 -7.98 -19.37 -2.17
N ALA A 124 -9.00 -20.22 -2.24
CA ALA A 124 -10.17 -20.06 -3.12
C ALA A 124 -11.25 -19.13 -2.55
N SER A 125 -10.99 -18.42 -1.44
CA SER A 125 -11.97 -17.52 -0.84
C SER A 125 -12.39 -16.40 -1.79
N LYS A 126 -13.66 -16.04 -1.68
CA LYS A 126 -14.27 -14.87 -2.32
C LYS A 126 -14.05 -13.58 -1.51
N ASN A 127 -13.67 -13.69 -0.23
CA ASN A 127 -13.35 -12.57 0.64
C ASN A 127 -11.90 -12.10 0.45
N SER A 128 -11.49 -11.92 -0.80
CA SER A 128 -10.13 -11.50 -1.15
C SER A 128 -10.07 -10.02 -1.47
N ARG A 129 -8.99 -9.37 -1.05
CA ARG A 129 -8.68 -7.97 -1.33
C ARG A 129 -7.64 -7.87 -2.45
N TYR A 130 -7.72 -6.84 -3.28
CA TYR A 130 -6.73 -6.54 -4.32
C TYR A 130 -6.00 -5.25 -3.99
N VAL A 131 -4.67 -5.31 -3.97
CA VAL A 131 -3.84 -4.23 -3.44
C VAL A 131 -2.65 -3.99 -4.37
N ILE A 132 -2.33 -2.73 -4.61
CA ILE A 132 -1.13 -2.33 -5.37
C ILE A 132 0.12 -2.68 -4.54
N LYS A 133 1.11 -3.29 -5.18
CA LYS A 133 2.37 -3.72 -4.56
C LYS A 133 3.37 -2.57 -4.37
N ASP A 134 3.47 -1.71 -5.37
CA ASP A 134 4.53 -0.69 -5.43
C ASP A 134 4.05 0.65 -4.83
N PRO A 135 4.72 1.19 -3.80
CA PRO A 135 4.44 2.51 -3.24
C PRO A 135 4.43 3.64 -4.28
N PHE A 136 5.32 3.60 -5.28
CA PHE A 136 5.37 4.61 -6.34
C PHE A 136 4.08 4.60 -7.18
N ILE A 137 3.63 3.42 -7.62
CA ILE A 137 2.40 3.29 -8.41
C ILE A 137 1.19 3.69 -7.57
N LEU A 138 1.17 3.26 -6.30
CA LEU A 138 0.14 3.64 -5.34
C LEU A 138 0.07 5.17 -5.18
N PHE A 139 1.20 5.83 -4.94
CA PHE A 139 1.30 7.28 -4.82
C PHE A 139 0.81 8.00 -6.08
N TRP A 140 1.29 7.55 -7.24
CA TRP A 140 0.97 8.20 -8.51
C TRP A 140 -0.53 8.14 -8.82
N TYR A 141 -1.17 6.97 -8.70
CA TYR A 141 -2.62 6.86 -8.92
C TYR A 141 -3.44 7.57 -7.84
N ARG A 142 -2.96 7.57 -6.59
CA ARG A 142 -3.68 8.20 -5.47
C ARG A 142 -3.67 9.72 -5.56
N TYR A 143 -2.59 10.33 -6.04
CA TYR A 143 -2.38 11.78 -5.97
C TYR A 143 -2.10 12.47 -7.30
N VAL A 144 -1.32 11.88 -8.20
CA VAL A 144 -0.97 12.52 -9.48
C VAL A 144 -2.11 12.35 -10.47
N GLU A 145 -2.49 11.12 -10.79
CA GLU A 145 -3.55 10.83 -11.76
C GLU A 145 -4.91 11.37 -11.29
N ARG A 146 -5.25 11.12 -10.02
CA ARG A 146 -6.50 11.59 -9.41
C ARG A 146 -6.70 13.10 -9.56
N ASN A 147 -5.61 13.87 -9.52
CA ASN A 147 -5.66 15.33 -9.54
C ASN A 147 -5.20 15.92 -10.88
N ARG A 148 -4.99 15.11 -11.93
CA ARG A 148 -4.46 15.53 -13.23
C ARG A 148 -5.12 16.79 -13.78
N ALA A 149 -6.46 16.84 -13.79
CA ALA A 149 -7.20 18.01 -14.26
C ALA A 149 -6.93 19.28 -13.44
N LEU A 150 -6.76 19.18 -12.12
CA LEU A 150 -6.42 20.32 -11.28
C LEU A 150 -4.98 20.79 -11.51
N LEU A 151 -4.06 19.84 -11.71
CA LEU A 151 -2.65 20.12 -12.00
C LEU A 151 -2.49 20.81 -13.36
N GLU A 152 -3.22 20.35 -14.39
CA GLU A 152 -3.26 20.98 -15.73
C GLU A 152 -3.82 22.41 -15.70
N LEU A 153 -4.75 22.69 -14.78
CA LEU A 153 -5.28 24.03 -14.54
C LEU A 153 -4.38 24.89 -13.63
N GLY A 154 -3.19 24.41 -13.28
CA GLY A 154 -2.22 25.13 -12.43
C GLY A 154 -2.64 25.23 -10.96
N GLN A 155 -3.61 24.44 -10.49
CA GLN A 155 -4.03 24.41 -9.07
C GLN A 155 -3.07 23.60 -8.18
N THR A 156 -1.76 23.61 -8.45
CA THR A 156 -0.74 22.82 -7.76
C THR A 156 -0.79 22.99 -6.24
N GLN A 157 -0.89 24.22 -5.75
CA GLN A 157 -0.90 24.50 -4.31
C GLN A 157 -2.15 23.94 -3.59
N ARG A 158 -3.28 23.86 -4.30
CA ARG A 158 -4.49 23.21 -3.77
C ARG A 158 -4.26 21.71 -3.64
N VAL A 159 -3.67 21.09 -4.65
CA VAL A 159 -3.37 19.65 -4.65
C VAL A 159 -2.34 19.32 -3.58
N ILE A 160 -1.27 20.10 -3.42
CA ILE A 160 -0.27 19.90 -2.36
C ILE A 160 -0.94 19.87 -0.99
N ARG A 161 -1.85 20.80 -0.67
CA ARG A 161 -2.57 20.78 0.61
C ARG A 161 -3.36 19.48 0.82
N GLN A 162 -4.10 19.05 -0.20
CA GLN A 162 -4.87 17.80 -0.15
C GLN A 162 -3.97 16.58 0.04
N VAL A 163 -2.81 16.56 -0.62
CA VAL A 163 -1.83 15.48 -0.51
C VAL A 163 -1.20 15.48 0.88
N MET A 164 -0.82 16.64 1.42
CA MET A 164 -0.23 16.75 2.75
C MET A 164 -1.19 16.31 3.87
N GLU A 165 -2.50 16.57 3.72
CA GLU A 165 -3.54 16.10 4.64
C GLU A 165 -3.67 14.57 4.63
N ASP A 166 -3.50 13.92 3.47
CA ASP A 166 -3.70 12.47 3.30
C ASP A 166 -2.41 11.64 3.32
N ILE A 167 -1.23 12.27 3.19
CA ILE A 167 0.08 11.60 3.25
C ILE A 167 0.20 10.66 4.45
N PRO A 168 -0.27 11.02 5.66
CA PRO A 168 -0.24 10.10 6.79
C PRO A 168 -0.92 8.75 6.54
N ASN A 169 -2.02 8.75 5.80
CA ASN A 169 -2.74 7.53 5.45
C ASN A 169 -2.01 6.71 4.38
N LEU A 170 -1.31 7.37 3.45
CA LEU A 170 -0.44 6.65 2.52
C LEU A 170 0.74 6.02 3.25
N GLU A 171 1.43 6.78 4.08
CA GLU A 171 2.59 6.33 4.84
C GLU A 171 2.23 5.15 5.77
N GLY A 172 1.03 5.15 6.38
CA GLY A 172 0.55 4.01 7.15
C GLY A 172 0.47 2.72 6.31
N LYS A 173 -0.12 2.79 5.11
CA LYS A 173 -0.20 1.64 4.19
C LYS A 173 1.18 1.18 3.72
N VAL A 174 2.07 2.11 3.40
CA VAL A 174 3.44 1.78 2.96
C VAL A 174 4.25 1.19 4.12
N LEU A 175 4.05 1.67 5.35
CA LEU A 175 4.66 1.11 6.55
C LEU A 175 4.23 -0.35 6.75
N GLU A 176 2.94 -0.67 6.59
CA GLU A 176 2.44 -2.05 6.62
C GLU A 176 3.14 -2.93 5.58
N MET A 177 3.28 -2.45 4.35
CA MET A 177 3.98 -3.18 3.27
C MET A 177 5.44 -3.48 3.66
N VAL A 178 6.17 -2.46 4.09
CA VAL A 178 7.58 -2.59 4.50
C VAL A 178 7.72 -3.50 5.71
N PHE A 179 6.84 -3.37 6.71
CA PHE A 179 6.88 -4.19 7.92
C PHE A 179 6.72 -5.67 7.59
N ARG A 180 5.73 -6.01 6.75
CA ARG A 180 5.50 -7.39 6.30
C ARG A 180 6.72 -7.95 5.59
N GLU A 181 7.26 -7.22 4.63
CA GLU A 181 8.46 -7.62 3.89
C GLU A 181 9.64 -7.88 4.84
N LYS A 182 9.90 -6.96 5.78
CA LYS A 182 11.01 -7.07 6.73
C LYS A 182 10.84 -8.22 7.72
N ILE A 183 9.64 -8.44 8.23
CA ILE A 183 9.39 -9.55 9.17
C ILE A 183 9.52 -10.90 8.46
N LEU A 184 8.94 -11.04 7.25
CA LEU A 184 9.05 -12.26 6.45
C LEU A 184 10.50 -12.57 6.05
N ALA A 185 11.35 -11.54 5.93
CA ALA A 185 12.77 -11.68 5.62
C ALA A 185 13.66 -11.96 6.85
N LYS A 186 13.13 -12.04 8.08
CA LYS A 186 13.93 -12.33 9.29
C LYS A 186 14.09 -13.84 9.52
N PRO A 187 15.27 -14.43 9.30
CA PRO A 187 15.56 -15.78 9.79
C PRO A 187 15.77 -15.78 11.32
N PRO A 188 15.48 -16.88 12.04
CA PRO A 188 14.89 -18.15 11.62
C PRO A 188 13.38 -18.20 11.92
N MET A 189 12.58 -17.32 11.32
CA MET A 189 11.13 -17.34 11.52
C MET A 189 10.46 -18.33 10.57
N GLU A 190 10.08 -19.51 11.05
CA GLU A 190 9.25 -20.46 10.31
C GLU A 190 7.76 -20.13 10.50
N PHE A 191 6.99 -20.17 9.42
CA PHE A 191 5.53 -19.97 9.44
C PHE A 191 4.88 -20.80 8.32
N ASP A 192 3.70 -21.32 8.59
CA ASP A 192 2.85 -22.02 7.61
C ASP A 192 1.88 -21.04 6.92
N VAL A 193 1.47 -19.99 7.63
CA VAL A 193 0.53 -18.97 7.15
C VAL A 193 1.01 -17.58 7.51
N ALA A 194 0.92 -16.66 6.55
CA ALA A 194 1.22 -15.24 6.72
C ALA A 194 0.19 -14.37 5.98
N GLY A 195 -0.38 -13.37 6.64
CA GLY A 195 -1.31 -12.42 6.00
C GLY A 195 -2.18 -11.66 6.98
N SER A 196 -3.05 -10.78 6.46
CA SER A 196 -4.05 -10.09 7.30
C SER A 196 -5.14 -11.02 7.78
N VAL A 197 -5.85 -10.60 8.83
CA VAL A 197 -7.20 -11.09 9.13
C VAL A 197 -8.17 -9.96 8.86
N PHE A 198 -9.05 -10.12 7.87
CA PHE A 198 -10.05 -9.10 7.56
C PHE A 198 -11.18 -9.13 8.59
N LYS A 199 -11.81 -7.97 8.78
CA LYS A 199 -12.92 -7.78 9.71
C LYS A 199 -13.96 -8.89 9.61
N ASN A 200 -14.03 -9.73 10.65
CA ASN A 200 -15.02 -10.80 10.74
C ASN A 200 -16.32 -10.30 11.41
N ARG A 201 -17.28 -11.21 11.66
CA ARG A 201 -18.57 -10.87 12.30
C ARG A 201 -18.44 -10.30 13.70
N ASP A 202 -17.37 -10.67 14.41
CA ASP A 202 -17.07 -10.20 15.77
C ASP A 202 -16.30 -8.87 15.75
N GLY A 203 -16.03 -8.32 14.56
CA GLY A 203 -15.36 -7.05 14.37
C GLY A 203 -13.84 -7.11 14.49
N ILE A 204 -13.25 -8.30 14.53
CA ILE A 204 -11.79 -8.50 14.64
C ILE A 204 -11.13 -8.26 13.29
N GLU A 205 -10.16 -7.35 13.25
CA GLU A 205 -9.24 -7.15 12.13
C GLU A 205 -7.80 -7.20 12.68
N ILE A 206 -6.89 -7.83 11.94
CA ILE A 206 -5.47 -7.94 12.31
C ILE A 206 -4.66 -7.54 11.07
N ASP A 207 -3.84 -6.50 11.20
CA ASP A 207 -3.03 -5.98 10.09
C ASP A 207 -2.04 -7.03 9.59
N PHE A 208 -1.41 -7.83 10.46
CA PHE A 208 -0.57 -8.94 10.01
C PHE A 208 -0.48 -10.08 11.02
N LEU A 209 -0.64 -11.31 10.55
CA LEU A 209 -0.55 -12.51 11.35
C LEU A 209 0.45 -13.48 10.72
N LEU A 210 1.26 -14.12 11.57
CA LEU A 210 2.14 -15.23 11.24
C LEU A 210 1.76 -16.40 12.13
N ALA A 211 1.54 -17.57 11.54
CA ALA A 211 1.23 -18.79 12.28
C ALA A 211 2.12 -19.94 11.84
N ALA A 212 2.76 -20.60 12.80
CA ALA A 212 3.42 -21.89 12.64
C ALA A 212 2.52 -22.96 13.28
N GLU A 213 1.77 -23.69 12.45
CA GLU A 213 0.83 -24.72 12.88
C GLU A 213 1.53 -25.87 13.60
N LYS A 214 2.72 -26.27 13.14
CA LYS A 214 3.49 -27.37 13.77
C LYS A 214 4.03 -27.01 15.14
N GLU A 215 4.49 -25.77 15.31
CA GLU A 215 5.05 -25.26 16.57
C GLU A 215 3.99 -24.66 17.49
N ASN A 216 2.75 -24.54 16.98
CA ASN A 216 1.61 -24.04 17.71
C ASN A 216 1.75 -22.57 18.11
N HIS A 217 2.54 -21.78 17.39
CA HIS A 217 2.83 -20.38 17.68
C HIS A 217 2.13 -19.46 16.67
N VAL A 218 1.50 -18.39 17.19
CA VAL A 218 0.92 -17.32 16.37
C VAL A 218 1.43 -15.98 16.87
N HIS A 219 1.94 -15.16 15.94
CA HIS A 219 2.28 -13.76 16.16
C HIS A 219 1.31 -12.89 15.38
N ALA A 220 0.56 -12.05 16.10
CA ALA A 220 -0.31 -11.05 15.49
C ALA A 220 0.22 -9.64 15.76
N TYR A 221 0.12 -8.78 14.75
CA TYR A 221 0.64 -7.43 14.73
C TYR A 221 -0.46 -6.46 14.27
N GLU A 222 -0.67 -5.42 15.05
CA GLU A 222 -1.32 -4.19 14.62
C GLU A 222 -0.23 -3.19 14.22
N ILE A 223 -0.35 -2.61 13.03
CA ILE A 223 0.68 -1.74 12.45
C ILE A 223 0.07 -0.34 12.32
N LYS A 224 0.69 0.63 12.99
CA LYS A 224 0.23 2.01 12.96
C LYS A 224 1.42 2.95 12.81
N ARG A 225 1.18 4.04 12.09
CA ARG A 225 2.11 5.15 12.00
C ARG A 225 2.00 6.00 13.27
N GLY A 226 3.07 6.09 14.06
CA GLY A 226 3.19 7.00 15.21
C GLY A 226 4.04 8.25 14.91
N ASP A 227 4.09 9.18 15.86
CA ASP A 227 4.94 10.39 15.80
C ASP A 227 6.45 10.08 15.92
N GLU A 228 6.78 8.93 16.50
CA GLU A 228 8.06 8.24 16.40
C GLU A 228 7.79 6.94 15.62
N ILE A 229 8.59 6.62 14.59
CA ILE A 229 8.44 5.34 13.89
C ILE A 229 8.82 4.20 14.83
N GLY A 230 7.78 3.61 15.42
CA GLY A 230 7.78 2.26 15.97
C GLY A 230 7.11 2.14 17.33
N TYR A 231 5.98 1.43 17.38
CA TYR A 231 5.69 0.43 18.42
C TYR A 231 4.75 -0.61 17.81
N CYS A 232 5.27 -1.80 17.50
CA CYS A 232 4.46 -2.99 17.27
C CYS A 232 4.26 -3.66 18.62
N TYR A 233 3.01 -3.81 19.04
CA TYR A 233 2.72 -4.63 20.22
C TYR A 233 2.59 -6.08 19.75
N PRO A 234 3.43 -7.02 20.23
CA PRO A 234 3.12 -8.42 20.06
C PRO A 234 1.80 -8.67 20.77
N VAL A 235 0.79 -9.16 20.05
CA VAL A 235 -0.45 -9.67 20.67
C VAL A 235 -0.17 -11.07 21.23
N GLY A 236 0.81 -11.16 22.15
CA GLY A 236 1.22 -12.37 22.88
C GLY A 236 1.77 -13.53 22.03
N ASP A 237 2.52 -14.42 22.66
CA ASP A 237 2.84 -15.75 22.12
C ASP A 237 1.58 -16.62 22.25
N CYS A 238 0.77 -16.69 21.20
CA CYS A 238 -0.38 -17.56 21.16
C CYS A 238 0.08 -19.01 20.94
N ILE A 239 0.31 -19.74 22.04
CA ILE A 239 0.36 -21.21 22.02
C ILE A 239 -1.06 -21.71 21.76
N LEU A 240 -1.36 -22.21 20.56
CA LEU A 240 -2.64 -22.79 20.13
C LEU A 240 -2.98 -24.11 20.90
N ARG A 241 -3.04 -24.12 22.24
CA ARG A 241 -3.50 -25.28 23.00
C ARG A 241 -4.99 -25.14 23.32
N LYS A 242 -5.76 -26.15 22.91
CA LYS A 242 -7.20 -26.32 23.20
C LYS A 242 -7.50 -26.10 24.69
N SER A 243 -8.06 -24.94 25.05
CA SER A 243 -9.12 -24.71 26.05
C SER A 243 -9.16 -23.23 26.46
N HIS A 244 -10.33 -22.59 26.32
CA HIS A 244 -10.72 -21.29 26.92
C HIS A 244 -10.36 -21.14 28.42
N PRO A 245 -10.46 -19.95 29.05
CA PRO A 245 -10.88 -18.63 28.56
C PRO A 245 -9.89 -17.50 28.92
N LEU A 246 -9.66 -16.54 28.01
CA LEU A 246 -9.46 -15.11 28.30
C LEU A 246 -9.45 -14.38 26.95
N ALA A 247 -10.61 -14.44 26.30
CA ALA A 247 -10.95 -13.52 25.25
C ALA A 247 -11.42 -12.23 25.91
N THR A 248 -10.78 -11.12 25.57
CA THR A 248 -11.52 -9.88 25.42
C THR A 248 -10.95 -9.18 24.21
N LEU A 249 -11.58 -9.46 23.08
CA LEU A 249 -11.63 -8.53 21.98
C LEU A 249 -12.31 -7.27 22.51
N ARG A 250 -11.57 -6.16 22.58
CA ARG A 250 -12.21 -4.86 22.70
C ARG A 250 -12.77 -4.50 21.33
N THR A 251 -14.04 -4.83 21.10
CA THR A 251 -14.88 -4.00 20.23
C THR A 251 -15.00 -2.61 20.85
N GLY A 252 -15.03 -1.58 20.00
CA GLY A 252 -14.76 -0.19 20.36
C GLY A 252 -15.51 0.41 21.57
N SER A 253 -14.87 1.45 22.11
CA SER A 253 -15.40 2.59 22.90
C SER A 253 -16.68 2.38 23.71
N GLU A 254 -16.53 2.32 25.04
CA GLU A 254 -16.69 3.47 25.95
C GLU A 254 -15.50 3.51 26.92
#